data_AF-A0A960KSA5-F1
#
_entry.id   AF-A0A960KSA5-F1
#
_cell.length_a   1.000
_cell.length_b   1.000
_cell.length_c   1.000
_cell.angle_alpha   90.00
_cell.angle_beta   90.00
_cell.angle_gamma   90.00
#
_symmetry.space_group_name_H-M   'P 1'
#
loop_
_entity.id
_entity.type
_entity.pdbx_description
1 polymer ?
#
loop_
_entity_poly.entity_id
_entity_poly.type
_entity_poly.pdbx_seq_one_letter_code
_entity_poly.pdbx_strand_id
1 'polypeptide(L)'
;MDIIKSDVGTLAPRTLEEAMKFAGMLAESEIIPKDFIHKPGNVLVAIQWGMELGLQPMQAMQNIAVINGRPALWGDAVIAIVRASPLCEYIKET
;
A
#
# COMPACT_ATOMS: atom_id res chain seq x y z
N MET A 1 20.61 6.31 -20.15
CA MET A 1 20.80 5.14 -19.26
C MET A 1 19.61 5.11 -18.32
N ASP A 2 18.47 4.66 -18.84
CA ASP A 2 17.24 4.45 -18.08
C ASP A 2 17.33 3.08 -17.41
N ILE A 3 17.93 3.07 -16.23
CA ILE A 3 18.17 1.84 -15.47
C ILE A 3 16.87 1.60 -14.68
N ILE A 4 16.30 0.40 -14.84
CA ILE A 4 15.24 -0.22 -14.02
C ILE A 4 13.85 0.47 -13.99
N LYS A 5 13.14 0.47 -15.12
CA LYS A 5 11.70 0.12 -15.06
C LYS A 5 11.65 -1.38 -14.76
N SER A 6 11.63 -1.74 -13.48
CA SER A 6 11.30 -3.11 -13.11
C SER A 6 9.84 -3.33 -13.50
N ASP A 7 9.62 -4.05 -14.60
CA ASP A 7 8.45 -4.92 -14.76
C ASP A 7 8.50 -5.96 -13.61
N VAL A 8 8.30 -5.50 -12.37
CA VAL A 8 7.89 -6.37 -11.28
C VAL A 8 6.59 -6.95 -11.77
N GLY A 9 6.48 -8.28 -11.83
CA GLY A 9 5.26 -9.02 -12.17
C GLY A 9 4.10 -8.56 -11.30
N THR A 10 3.54 -7.44 -11.70
CA THR A 10 2.67 -6.62 -10.88
C THR A 10 1.31 -7.23 -11.11
N LEU A 11 0.84 -7.95 -10.09
CA LEU A 11 -0.58 -8.21 -9.91
C LEU A 11 -1.33 -6.89 -9.64
N ALA A 12 -0.96 -5.79 -10.33
CA ALA A 12 -1.81 -4.61 -10.33
C ALA A 12 -2.96 -4.94 -11.27
N PRO A 13 -4.17 -4.86 -10.76
CA PRO A 13 -5.36 -5.02 -11.57
C PRO A 13 -5.36 -3.96 -12.67
N ARG A 14 -5.61 -4.38 -13.92
CA ARG A 14 -5.66 -3.45 -15.07
C ARG A 14 -7.04 -2.83 -15.23
N THR A 15 -8.05 -3.48 -14.67
CA THR A 15 -9.43 -3.02 -14.66
C THR A 15 -9.94 -2.85 -13.23
N LEU A 16 -10.93 -1.97 -13.03
CA LEU A 16 -11.57 -1.81 -11.73
C LEU A 16 -12.19 -3.12 -11.23
N GLU A 17 -12.70 -3.96 -12.13
CA GLU A 17 -13.29 -5.25 -11.81
C GLU A 17 -12.25 -6.24 -11.28
N GLU A 18 -11.09 -6.35 -11.94
CA GLU A 18 -9.95 -7.11 -11.44
C GLU A 18 -9.49 -6.57 -10.09
N ALA A 19 -9.52 -5.25 -9.91
CA ALA A 19 -9.07 -4.61 -8.68
C ALA A 19 -9.99 -4.93 -7.52
N MET A 20 -11.29 -4.91 -7.78
CA MET A 20 -12.31 -5.26 -6.81
C MET A 20 -12.25 -6.74 -6.45
N LYS A 21 -11.98 -7.62 -7.43
CA LYS A 21 -11.79 -9.05 -7.20
C LYS A 21 -10.53 -9.34 -6.39
N PHE A 22 -9.43 -8.66 -6.70
CA PHE A 22 -8.18 -8.75 -5.95
C PHE A 22 -8.36 -8.23 -4.52
N ALA A 23 -9.02 -7.09 -4.35
CA ALA A 23 -9.36 -6.54 -3.05
C ALA A 23 -10.30 -7.46 -2.26
N GLY A 24 -11.23 -8.15 -2.93
CA GLY A 24 -12.07 -9.21 -2.36
C GLY A 24 -11.26 -10.36 -1.81
N MET A 25 -10.34 -10.91 -2.61
CA MET A 25 -9.43 -11.98 -2.18
C MET A 25 -8.57 -11.56 -0.98
N LEU A 26 -8.08 -10.32 -0.97
CA LEU A 26 -7.31 -9.79 0.14
C LEU A 26 -8.16 -9.57 1.39
N ALA A 27 -9.42 -9.14 1.24
CA ALA A 27 -10.36 -8.93 2.35
C ALA A 27 -10.76 -10.25 3.07
N GLU A 28 -10.53 -11.40 2.45
CA GLU A 28 -10.72 -12.73 3.04
C GLU A 28 -9.46 -13.26 3.74
N SER A 29 -8.31 -12.65 3.52
CA SER A 29 -7.05 -13.07 4.13
C SER A 29 -6.98 -12.66 5.60
N GLU A 30 -6.42 -13.51 6.46
CA GLU A 30 -6.17 -13.17 7.87
C GLU A 30 -4.86 -12.40 8.07
N ILE A 31 -4.05 -12.25 7.00
CA ILE A 31 -2.76 -11.54 7.04
C ILE A 31 -2.95 -10.02 6.96
N ILE A 32 -4.12 -9.56 6.50
CA ILE A 32 -4.43 -8.13 6.42
C ILE A 32 -4.91 -7.58 7.78
N PRO A 33 -4.78 -6.26 8.02
CA PRO A 33 -5.28 -5.66 9.25
C PRO A 33 -6.80 -5.89 9.42
N LYS A 34 -7.24 -6.12 10.66
CA LYS A 34 -8.63 -6.48 11.00
C LYS A 34 -9.67 -5.50 10.47
N ASP A 35 -9.31 -4.22 10.34
CA ASP A 35 -10.19 -3.17 9.81
C ASP A 35 -10.56 -3.34 8.34
N PHE A 36 -9.79 -4.12 7.59
CA PHE A 36 -9.98 -4.38 6.16
C PHE A 36 -10.70 -5.71 5.87
N ILE A 37 -10.82 -6.59 6.87
CA ILE A 37 -11.46 -7.90 6.73
C ILE A 37 -12.95 -7.70 6.41
N HIS A 38 -13.45 -8.45 5.41
CA HIS A 38 -14.81 -8.32 4.88
C HIS A 38 -15.19 -6.93 4.34
N LYS A 39 -14.21 -6.04 4.09
CA LYS A 39 -14.42 -4.69 3.55
C LYS A 39 -13.55 -4.45 2.32
N PRO A 40 -13.88 -5.06 1.19
CA PRO A 40 -13.03 -5.00 0.00
C PRO A 40 -12.96 -3.58 -0.60
N GLY A 41 -13.97 -2.73 -0.36
CA GLY A 41 -13.90 -1.31 -0.76
C GLY A 41 -12.80 -0.54 -0.02
N ASN A 42 -12.62 -0.80 1.27
CA ASN A 42 -11.57 -0.17 2.06
C ASN A 42 -10.18 -0.68 1.62
N VAL A 43 -10.08 -1.97 1.29
CA VAL A 43 -8.86 -2.57 0.74
C VAL A 43 -8.46 -1.90 -0.58
N LEU A 44 -9.41 -1.73 -1.50
CA LEU A 44 -9.16 -1.06 -2.78
C LEU A 44 -8.65 0.38 -2.58
N VAL A 45 -9.30 1.15 -1.71
CA VAL A 45 -8.89 2.53 -1.41
C VAL A 45 -7.49 2.58 -0.78
N ALA A 46 -7.18 1.67 0.14
CA ALA A 46 -5.85 1.60 0.76
C ALA A 46 -4.77 1.23 -0.27
N ILE A 47 -5.02 0.25 -1.13
CA ILE A 47 -4.08 -0.13 -2.20
C ILE A 47 -3.85 1.05 -3.13
N GLN A 48 -4.92 1.71 -3.59
CA GLN A 48 -4.81 2.87 -4.47
C GLN A 48 -4.01 3.99 -3.83
N TRP A 49 -4.25 4.28 -2.55
CA TRP A 49 -3.52 5.29 -1.81
C TRP A 49 -2.03 4.93 -1.64
N GLY A 50 -1.73 3.67 -1.36
CA GLY A 50 -0.34 3.21 -1.30
C GLY A 50 0.36 3.27 -2.67
N MET A 51 -0.34 2.96 -3.75
CA MET A 51 0.20 3.08 -5.10
C MET A 51 0.52 4.53 -5.47
N GLU A 52 -0.30 5.50 -5.03
CA GLU A 52 0.00 6.94 -5.19
C GLU A 52 1.25 7.37 -4.43
N LEU A 53 1.54 6.70 -3.30
CA LEU A 53 2.77 6.89 -2.53
C LEU A 53 3.98 6.10 -3.10
N GLY A 54 3.80 5.38 -4.20
CA GLY A 54 4.83 4.54 -4.82
C GLY A 54 5.06 3.19 -4.13
N LEU A 55 4.16 2.79 -3.22
CA LEU A 55 4.22 1.49 -2.55
C LEU A 55 3.57 0.40 -3.41
N GLN A 56 4.13 -0.80 -3.35
CA GLN A 56 3.48 -1.98 -3.94
C GLN A 56 2.19 -2.32 -3.18
N PRO A 57 1.17 -2.91 -3.82
CA PRO A 57 -0.12 -3.21 -3.18
C PRO A 57 -0.01 -3.99 -1.85
N MET A 58 0.88 -4.97 -1.80
CA MET A 58 1.12 -5.76 -0.58
C MET A 58 1.81 -4.95 0.52
N GLN A 59 2.74 -4.05 0.15
CA GLN A 59 3.39 -3.16 1.11
C GLN A 59 2.41 -2.11 1.62
N ALA A 60 1.55 -1.58 0.75
CA ALA A 60 0.48 -0.68 1.10
C ALA A 60 -0.44 -1.32 2.16
N MET A 61 -0.87 -2.56 1.94
CA MET A 61 -1.76 -3.26 2.89
C MET A 61 -1.14 -3.53 4.26
N GLN A 62 0.18 -3.71 4.34
CA GLN A 62 0.86 -3.93 5.62
C GLN A 62 1.15 -2.61 6.37
N ASN A 63 1.34 -1.51 5.63
CA ASN A 63 1.77 -0.23 6.21
C ASN A 63 0.67 0.84 6.26
N ILE A 64 -0.53 0.55 5.76
CA ILE A 64 -1.70 1.44 5.88
C ILE A 64 -2.62 0.88 6.95
N ALA A 65 -2.89 1.69 7.97
CA ALA A 65 -3.85 1.40 9.03
C ALA A 65 -5.08 2.29 8.87
N VAL A 66 -6.26 1.79 9.27
CA VAL A 66 -7.48 2.60 9.33
C VAL A 66 -7.64 3.15 10.73
N ILE A 67 -7.56 4.47 10.90
CA ILE A 67 -7.76 5.15 12.18
C ILE A 67 -9.02 6.00 12.06
N ASN A 68 -10.07 5.67 12.83
CA ASN A 68 -11.37 6.37 12.80
C ASN A 68 -11.96 6.50 11.38
N GLY A 69 -11.83 5.45 10.56
CA GLY A 69 -12.33 5.43 9.19
C GLY A 69 -11.47 6.19 8.18
N ARG A 70 -10.28 6.67 8.57
CA ARG A 70 -9.33 7.33 7.68
C ARG A 70 -8.10 6.43 7.45
N PRO A 71 -7.65 6.26 6.20
CA PRO A 71 -6.38 5.59 5.96
C PRO A 71 -5.24 6.47 6.49
N ALA A 72 -4.33 5.85 7.25
CA ALA A 72 -3.16 6.47 7.82
C ALA A 72 -1.94 5.61 7.51
N LEU A 73 -0.84 6.25 7.12
CA LEU A 73 0.42 5.56 6.90
C LEU A 73 1.09 5.28 8.25
N TRP A 74 1.56 4.06 8.44
CA TRP A 74 2.17 3.61 9.69
C TRP A 74 3.44 2.81 9.41
N GLY A 75 4.32 2.76 10.42
CA GLY A 75 5.47 1.87 10.45
C GLY A 75 6.58 2.30 9.50
N ASP A 76 7.32 1.31 9.01
CA ASP A 76 8.57 1.52 8.28
C ASP A 76 8.36 2.16 6.90
N ALA A 77 7.14 2.09 6.34
CA ALA A 77 6.85 2.75 5.06
C ALA A 77 6.99 4.27 5.13
N VAL A 78 6.66 4.91 6.25
CA VAL A 78 6.81 6.36 6.41
C VAL A 78 8.28 6.74 6.27
N ILE A 79 9.15 6.00 6.96
CA ILE A 79 10.59 6.20 6.96
C ILE A 79 11.16 5.88 5.58
N ALA A 80 10.72 4.79 4.95
CA ALA A 80 11.18 4.39 3.62
C ALA A 80 10.86 5.48 2.58
N ILE A 81 9.65 6.05 2.61
CA ILE A 81 9.25 7.14 1.70
C ILE A 81 10.09 8.39 1.96
N VAL A 82 10.30 8.76 3.23
CA VAL A 82 11.13 9.92 3.57
C VAL A 82 12.57 9.70 3.14
N ARG A 83 13.17 8.52 3.39
CA ARG A 83 14.54 8.18 2.93
C ARG A 83 14.66 8.16 1.41
N ALA A 84 13.60 7.76 0.70
CA ALA A 84 13.58 7.78 -0.76
C ALA A 84 13.51 9.21 -1.33
N SER A 85 13.07 10.18 -0.53
CA SER A 85 13.02 11.59 -0.94
C SER A 85 14.42 12.19 -1.00
N PRO A 86 14.80 12.86 -2.10
CA PRO A 86 16.09 13.54 -2.23
C PRO A 86 16.25 14.75 -1.28
N LEU A 87 15.16 15.18 -0.64
CA LEU A 87 15.17 16.28 0.33
C LEU A 87 15.45 15.81 1.77
N CYS A 88 15.58 14.50 2.00
CA CYS A 88 15.85 13.95 3.32
C CYS A 88 17.34 14.11 3.68
N GLU A 89 17.63 14.99 4.63
CA GLU A 89 19.00 15.23 5.12
C GLU A 89 19.45 14.16 6.11
N TYR A 90 18.63 13.83 7.12
CA TYR A 90 18.84 12.71 8.03
C TYR A 90 17.55 12.31 8.73
N ILE A 91 17.47 11.07 9.22
CA ILE A 91 16.38 10.56 10.06
C ILE A 91 16.97 10.03 11.36
N LYS A 92 16.38 10.41 12.50
CA LYS A 92 16.75 9.90 13.82
C LYS A 92 15.56 9.13 14.41
N GLU A 93 15.74 7.83 14.60
CA GLU A 93 14.79 6.95 15.28
C GLU A 93 15.17 6.88 16.77
N THR A 94 14.18 6.87 17.68
CA THR A 94 14.38 6.81 19.14
C THR A 94 14.12 5.41 19.66
#